data_AF-A0A958ZMN3-F1
#
_entry.id   AF-A0A958ZMN3-F1
#
_cell.length_a   1.000
_cell.length_b   1.000
_cell.length_c   1.000
_cell.angle_alpha   90.00
_cell.angle_beta   90.00
_cell.angle_gamma   90.00
#
_symmetry.space_group_name_H-M   'P 1'
#
loop_
_entity.id
_entity.type
_entity.pdbx_description
1 polymer ?
#
loop_
_entity_poly.entity_id
_entity_poly.type
_entity_poly.pdbx_seq_one_letter_code
_entity_poly.pdbx_strand_id
1 'polypeptide(L)'
;MKNVILLLLAQTLSVSFAFAQNVTSRSNEFVVDYSNPAKLVESSFVPTITWIAPLAENLYSESTKVRIAFEAACKKRIKSVTMALKESAESEIKGASVTTPQPGEELKVSVDRTLTLQEGSHYIEIQIENVDGIKTLSNRIIRVGSAALADAAKLDRTDYAILFTSNDYDNWPDLVNPINDGRMIAEELRKNYGYKVEVMENGTQAEILTKIREYSEKKYKPLDQLFIFFAGHGQYDETFGEGFVVTRESLANDVAKTSYLSHNRLRSIINNIPCEHIYLTMDVCFGGTFDDAIAHRGMMDEEVYREATQSEMVNRKLVNKTRRYLTSGGKEYVPDGRPGMNSPFARKFLEALRTRGGRDLILTTGEINTFVETLKPQPRSGVFGDNAVGSDFIFIAR
;
A
#
# COMPACT_ATOMS: atom_id res chain seq x y z
N MET A 1 -31.80 -60.75 36.11
CA MET A 1 -31.52 -59.34 35.78
C MET A 1 -30.08 -59.27 35.30
N LYS A 2 -29.80 -59.55 34.02
CA LYS A 2 -29.53 -58.59 32.92
C LYS A 2 -28.60 -57.42 33.29
N ASN A 3 -27.44 -57.38 32.59
CA ASN A 3 -26.62 -56.25 32.12
C ASN A 3 -25.13 -56.48 32.47
N VAL A 4 -24.36 -57.23 31.67
CA VAL A 4 -23.62 -56.77 30.47
C VAL A 4 -22.98 -55.39 30.70
N ILE A 5 -21.73 -55.40 31.17
CA ILE A 5 -20.87 -54.22 31.21
C ILE A 5 -20.27 -54.03 29.83
N LEU A 6 -20.70 -52.96 29.18
CA LEU A 6 -20.40 -52.54 27.83
C LEU A 6 -18.99 -51.88 27.82
N LEU A 7 -18.01 -52.54 27.22
CA LEU A 7 -16.69 -51.95 26.96
C LEU A 7 -16.83 -51.03 25.73
N LEU A 8 -17.12 -49.75 25.96
CA LEU A 8 -17.10 -48.72 24.92
C LEU A 8 -15.66 -48.28 24.66
N LEU A 9 -15.02 -48.93 23.69
CA LEU A 9 -13.87 -48.37 23.00
C LEU A 9 -14.39 -47.24 22.10
N ALA A 10 -14.43 -46.01 22.62
CA ALA A 10 -14.66 -44.84 21.81
C ALA A 10 -13.40 -44.62 20.94
N GLN A 11 -13.38 -45.21 19.75
CA GLN A 11 -12.52 -44.75 18.67
C GLN A 11 -13.00 -43.34 18.32
N THR A 12 -12.31 -42.32 18.84
CA THR A 12 -12.41 -40.97 18.31
C THR A 12 -11.85 -41.01 16.90
N LEU A 13 -12.74 -41.16 15.93
CA LEU A 13 -12.49 -40.84 14.53
C LEU A 13 -12.17 -39.34 14.50
N SER A 14 -10.88 -38.99 14.58
CA SER A 14 -10.41 -37.65 14.29
C SER A 14 -10.61 -37.43 12.80
N VAL A 15 -11.80 -36.95 12.44
CA VAL A 15 -12.06 -36.35 11.13
C VAL A 15 -11.25 -35.05 11.12
N SER A 16 -10.02 -35.15 10.64
CA SER A 16 -9.23 -33.98 10.28
C SER A 16 -9.92 -33.32 9.09
N PHE A 17 -10.83 -32.38 9.37
CA PHE A 17 -11.18 -31.34 8.41
C PHE A 17 -9.92 -30.51 8.20
N ALA A 18 -9.09 -30.94 7.24
CA ALA A 18 -8.10 -30.06 6.65
C ALA A 18 -8.88 -28.97 5.92
N PHE A 19 -9.13 -27.86 6.60
CA PHE A 19 -9.42 -26.61 5.91
C PHE A 19 -8.19 -26.30 5.06
N ALA A 20 -8.29 -26.62 3.76
CA ALA A 20 -7.32 -26.14 2.79
C ALA A 20 -7.31 -24.62 2.89
N GLN A 21 -6.23 -24.07 3.44
CA GLN A 21 -5.93 -22.65 3.33
C GLN A 21 -5.72 -22.38 1.83
N ASN A 22 -6.69 -21.75 1.19
CA ASN A 22 -6.45 -21.08 -0.07
C ASN A 22 -5.55 -19.87 0.21
N VAL A 23 -4.25 -20.10 0.10
CA VAL A 23 -3.23 -19.05 0.09
C VAL A 23 -3.25 -18.46 -1.32
N THR A 24 -4.07 -17.43 -1.52
CA THR A 24 -4.09 -16.64 -2.76
C THR A 24 -2.93 -15.65 -2.73
N SER A 25 -1.78 -16.09 -3.23
CA SER A 25 -0.70 -15.18 -3.64
C SER A 25 0.01 -15.75 -4.87
N ARG A 26 -0.66 -15.68 -6.03
CA ARG A 26 -0.14 -15.68 -7.42
C ARG A 26 -1.34 -15.86 -8.37
N SER A 27 -1.35 -15.11 -9.48
CA SER A 27 -2.46 -14.94 -10.43
C SER A 27 -2.87 -16.17 -11.27
N ASN A 28 -2.45 -17.38 -10.90
CA ASN A 28 -2.74 -18.62 -11.63
C ASN A 28 -3.44 -19.58 -10.66
N GLU A 29 -4.75 -19.75 -10.85
CA GLU A 29 -5.51 -20.80 -10.16
C GLU A 29 -5.61 -22.02 -11.08
N PHE A 30 -5.35 -23.21 -10.54
CA PHE A 30 -5.40 -24.47 -11.27
C PHE A 30 -6.50 -25.36 -10.69
N VAL A 31 -7.34 -25.91 -11.57
CA VAL A 31 -8.38 -26.86 -11.20
C VAL A 31 -7.95 -28.25 -11.65
N VAL A 32 -7.76 -29.17 -10.70
CA VAL A 32 -7.38 -30.57 -10.97
C VAL A 32 -8.54 -31.49 -10.62
N ASP A 33 -9.00 -32.26 -11.59
CA ASP A 33 -10.04 -33.29 -11.41
C ASP A 33 -9.41 -34.58 -10.84
N TYR A 34 -9.67 -34.85 -9.57
CA TYR A 34 -9.15 -36.02 -8.84
C TYR A 34 -9.95 -37.32 -9.07
N SER A 35 -10.97 -37.32 -9.92
CA SER A 35 -11.84 -38.50 -10.11
C SER A 35 -11.14 -39.70 -10.78
N ASN A 36 -9.96 -39.50 -11.38
CA ASN A 36 -9.22 -40.57 -12.06
C ASN A 36 -7.70 -40.50 -11.78
N PRO A 37 -7.10 -41.50 -11.11
CA PRO A 37 -5.66 -41.56 -10.83
C PRO A 37 -4.74 -41.56 -12.07
N ALA A 38 -5.26 -41.90 -13.26
CA ALA A 38 -4.53 -41.79 -14.52
C ALA A 38 -4.41 -40.34 -15.05
N LYS A 39 -5.09 -39.38 -14.41
CA LYS A 39 -5.03 -37.93 -14.71
C LYS A 39 -4.05 -37.17 -13.80
N LEU A 40 -3.19 -37.86 -13.04
CA LEU A 40 -2.12 -37.19 -12.28
C LEU A 40 -1.15 -36.51 -13.25
N VAL A 41 -1.26 -35.20 -13.35
CA VAL A 41 -0.51 -34.40 -14.33
C VAL A 41 0.86 -34.06 -13.75
N GLU A 42 1.94 -34.34 -14.46
CA GLU A 42 3.20 -33.65 -14.19
C GLU A 42 3.01 -32.13 -14.32
N SER A 43 3.52 -31.35 -13.36
CA SER A 43 3.42 -29.88 -13.35
C SER A 43 3.96 -29.22 -14.63
N SER A 44 4.78 -29.95 -15.39
CA SER A 44 5.33 -29.59 -16.70
C SER A 44 4.27 -29.40 -17.80
N PHE A 45 3.05 -29.92 -17.64
CA PHE A 45 1.97 -29.86 -18.64
C PHE A 45 0.83 -28.88 -18.31
N VAL A 46 0.95 -28.15 -17.20
CA VAL A 46 -0.03 -27.12 -16.83
C VAL A 46 0.17 -25.90 -17.74
N PRO A 47 -0.88 -25.40 -18.43
CA PRO A 47 -0.77 -24.17 -19.21
C PRO A 47 -0.43 -22.96 -18.32
N THR A 48 0.37 -22.03 -18.82
CA THR A 48 0.73 -20.79 -18.13
C THR A 48 0.23 -19.58 -18.88
N ILE A 49 -0.27 -18.58 -18.15
CA ILE A 49 -0.69 -17.27 -18.68
C ILE A 49 0.34 -16.23 -18.26
N THR A 50 0.92 -15.52 -19.22
CA THR A 50 1.81 -14.38 -18.99
C THR A 50 1.15 -13.12 -19.55
N TRP A 51 0.73 -12.21 -18.68
CA TRP A 51 0.14 -10.93 -19.09
C TRP A 51 1.21 -10.01 -19.68
N ILE A 52 0.87 -9.35 -20.80
CA ILE A 52 1.67 -8.31 -21.44
C ILE A 52 0.99 -6.94 -21.21
N ALA A 53 -0.35 -6.88 -21.31
CA ALA A 53 -1.16 -5.71 -20.98
C ALA A 53 -2.60 -6.09 -20.60
N PRO A 54 -3.21 -5.49 -19.56
CA PRO A 54 -2.53 -4.75 -18.51
C PRO A 54 -1.70 -5.68 -17.62
N LEU A 55 -0.50 -5.23 -17.25
CA LEU A 55 0.31 -5.95 -16.25
C LEU A 55 -0.33 -5.88 -14.86
N ALA A 56 -0.88 -4.72 -14.50
CA ALA A 56 -1.59 -4.51 -13.24
C ALA A 56 -2.88 -5.34 -13.18
N GLU A 57 -3.12 -6.02 -12.04
CA GLU A 57 -4.34 -6.81 -11.81
C GLU A 57 -5.62 -5.94 -11.82
N ASN A 58 -5.48 -4.67 -11.46
CA ASN A 58 -6.51 -3.66 -11.52
C ASN A 58 -6.03 -2.52 -12.44
N LEU A 59 -6.80 -2.24 -13.48
CA LEU A 59 -6.56 -1.15 -14.43
C LEU A 59 -7.72 -0.15 -14.36
N TYR A 60 -7.43 1.14 -14.34
CA TYR A 60 -8.41 2.21 -14.53
C TYR A 60 -8.09 2.93 -15.83
N SER A 61 -9.07 3.10 -16.71
CA SER A 61 -8.89 3.72 -18.02
C SER A 61 -9.97 4.76 -18.29
N GLU A 62 -9.59 5.97 -18.67
CA GLU A 62 -10.57 6.96 -19.20
C GLU A 62 -10.96 6.66 -20.65
N SER A 63 -10.11 5.89 -21.35
CA SER A 63 -10.42 5.40 -22.67
C SER A 63 -11.33 4.19 -22.55
N THR A 64 -12.44 4.22 -23.26
CA THR A 64 -13.27 3.03 -23.49
C THR A 64 -12.49 1.96 -24.25
N LYS A 65 -11.43 2.32 -24.99
CA LYS A 65 -10.55 1.38 -25.68
C LYS A 65 -9.41 0.95 -24.77
N VAL A 66 -9.38 -0.33 -24.43
CA VAL A 66 -8.35 -0.94 -23.58
C VAL A 66 -7.67 -2.10 -24.30
N ARG A 67 -6.33 -2.08 -24.32
CA ARG A 67 -5.52 -3.15 -24.91
C ARG A 67 -5.35 -4.30 -23.92
N ILE A 68 -5.70 -5.50 -24.38
CA ILE A 68 -5.57 -6.78 -23.69
C ILE A 68 -4.58 -7.64 -24.47
N ALA A 69 -3.40 -7.83 -23.91
CA ALA A 69 -2.35 -8.63 -24.49
C ALA A 69 -1.80 -9.64 -23.48
N PHE A 70 -1.67 -10.90 -23.88
CA PHE A 70 -1.09 -11.97 -23.06
C PHE A 70 -0.54 -13.10 -23.93
N GLU A 71 0.32 -13.90 -23.34
CA GLU A 71 0.88 -15.10 -23.93
C GLU A 71 0.43 -16.34 -23.13
N ALA A 72 -0.09 -17.31 -23.87
CA ALA A 72 -0.47 -18.62 -23.39
C ALA A 72 0.59 -19.63 -23.82
N ALA A 73 1.21 -20.34 -22.88
CA ALA A 73 2.22 -21.36 -23.19
C ALA A 73 1.91 -22.68 -22.50
N CYS A 74 2.16 -23.80 -23.18
CA CYS A 74 2.04 -25.14 -22.61
C CYS A 74 2.99 -26.10 -23.33
N LYS A 75 3.60 -27.05 -22.60
CA LYS A 75 4.41 -28.11 -23.22
C LYS A 75 3.57 -29.13 -24.01
N LYS A 76 2.25 -29.14 -23.79
CA LYS A 76 1.28 -29.90 -24.57
C LYS A 76 0.44 -28.95 -25.41
N ARG A 77 -0.16 -29.51 -26.46
CA ARG A 77 -1.04 -28.74 -27.34
C ARG A 77 -2.16 -28.07 -26.56
N ILE A 78 -2.26 -26.76 -26.73
CA ILE A 78 -3.38 -25.94 -26.28
C ILE A 78 -4.59 -26.31 -27.15
N LYS A 79 -5.73 -26.56 -26.51
CA LYS A 79 -6.99 -26.87 -27.19
C LYS A 79 -7.77 -25.59 -27.46
N SER A 80 -7.83 -24.69 -26.48
CA SER A 80 -8.53 -23.41 -26.61
C SER A 80 -8.01 -22.37 -25.62
N VAL A 81 -8.04 -21.11 -26.04
CA VAL A 81 -7.84 -19.93 -25.19
C VAL A 81 -9.15 -19.14 -25.18
N THR A 82 -9.77 -18.99 -24.02
CA THR A 82 -11.01 -18.24 -23.84
C THR A 82 -10.74 -16.96 -23.08
N MET A 83 -11.23 -15.83 -23.60
CA MET A 83 -11.28 -14.55 -22.90
C MET A 83 -12.74 -14.20 -22.68
N ALA A 84 -13.16 -14.12 -21.42
CA ALA A 84 -14.52 -13.77 -21.01
C ALA A 84 -14.53 -12.39 -20.35
N LEU A 85 -15.57 -11.63 -20.63
CA LEU A 85 -15.90 -10.33 -20.04
C LEU A 85 -17.11 -10.50 -19.13
N LYS A 86 -16.98 -10.11 -17.88
CA LYS A 86 -17.99 -10.16 -16.81
C LYS A 86 -18.09 -8.77 -16.14
N GLU A 87 -19.13 -8.51 -15.35
CA GLU A 87 -19.19 -7.32 -14.47
C GLU A 87 -18.38 -7.51 -13.19
N SER A 88 -18.40 -8.72 -12.66
CA SER A 88 -17.71 -9.17 -11.45
C SER A 88 -17.36 -10.65 -11.55
N ALA A 89 -16.56 -11.18 -10.63
CA ALA A 89 -16.14 -12.58 -10.64
C ALA A 89 -17.30 -13.59 -10.64
N GLU A 90 -18.41 -13.24 -9.97
CA GLU A 90 -19.61 -14.10 -9.82
C GLU A 90 -20.69 -13.82 -10.86
N SER A 91 -20.57 -12.74 -11.64
CA SER A 91 -21.57 -12.37 -12.64
C SER A 91 -21.55 -13.25 -13.88
N GLU A 92 -22.67 -13.28 -14.61
CA GLU A 92 -22.76 -13.95 -15.90
C GLU A 92 -21.79 -13.34 -16.93
N ILE A 93 -21.36 -14.17 -17.88
CA ILE A 93 -20.47 -13.76 -18.97
C ILE A 93 -21.25 -12.85 -19.92
N LYS A 94 -20.85 -11.58 -20.00
CA LYS A 94 -21.40 -10.58 -20.92
C LYS A 94 -20.89 -10.72 -22.35
N GLY A 95 -19.69 -11.26 -22.51
CA GLY A 95 -19.11 -11.53 -23.83
C GLY A 95 -17.93 -12.47 -23.70
N ALA A 96 -17.71 -13.32 -24.69
CA ALA A 96 -16.56 -14.20 -24.73
C ALA A 96 -15.98 -14.30 -26.14
N SER A 97 -14.66 -14.40 -26.22
CA SER A 97 -13.96 -14.76 -27.44
C SER A 97 -13.17 -16.03 -27.19
N VAL A 98 -13.26 -16.97 -28.13
CA VAL A 98 -12.47 -18.19 -28.13
C VAL A 98 -11.46 -18.12 -29.27
N THR A 99 -10.19 -18.32 -28.95
CA THR A 99 -9.11 -18.46 -29.91
C THR A 99 -8.66 -19.92 -29.92
N THR A 100 -8.79 -20.55 -31.09
CA THR A 100 -8.27 -21.90 -31.34
C THR A 100 -6.87 -21.77 -31.97
N PRO A 101 -5.84 -22.43 -31.44
CA PRO A 101 -4.48 -22.34 -32.01
C PRO A 101 -4.44 -22.85 -33.46
N GLN A 102 -3.72 -22.15 -34.33
CA GLN A 102 -3.48 -22.64 -35.70
C GLN A 102 -2.40 -23.74 -35.71
N PRO A 103 -2.36 -24.61 -36.73
CA PRO A 103 -1.30 -25.61 -36.87
C PRO A 103 0.08 -24.95 -36.84
N GLY A 104 0.91 -25.30 -35.84
CA GLY A 104 2.24 -24.70 -35.62
C GLY A 104 2.33 -23.74 -34.42
N GLU A 105 1.21 -23.20 -33.93
CA GLU A 105 1.13 -22.33 -32.72
C GLU A 105 0.59 -23.07 -31.49
N GLU A 106 0.49 -24.39 -31.60
CA GLU A 106 -0.20 -25.26 -30.65
C GLU A 106 0.44 -25.30 -29.25
N LEU A 107 1.70 -24.89 -29.10
CA LEU A 107 2.42 -24.86 -27.82
C LEU A 107 2.49 -23.45 -27.20
N LYS A 108 2.28 -22.41 -28.01
CA LYS A 108 2.41 -21.02 -27.60
C LYS A 108 1.50 -20.13 -28.46
N VAL A 109 0.55 -19.47 -27.82
CA VAL A 109 -0.43 -18.60 -28.45
C VAL A 109 -0.32 -17.21 -27.86
N SER A 110 -0.16 -16.21 -28.72
CA SER A 110 -0.17 -14.80 -28.32
C SER A 110 -1.49 -14.16 -28.71
N VAL A 111 -2.13 -13.48 -27.77
CA VAL A 111 -3.35 -12.71 -28.00
C VAL A 111 -3.05 -11.26 -27.73
N ASP A 112 -3.39 -10.38 -28.68
CA ASP A 112 -3.31 -8.93 -28.54
C ASP A 112 -4.57 -8.32 -29.18
N ARG A 113 -5.46 -7.77 -28.36
CA ARG A 113 -6.74 -7.20 -28.79
C ARG A 113 -7.01 -5.90 -28.07
N THR A 114 -7.64 -4.97 -28.77
CA THR A 114 -8.20 -3.77 -28.15
C THR A 114 -9.70 -3.95 -27.98
N LEU A 115 -10.17 -3.92 -26.74
CA LEU A 115 -11.59 -3.99 -26.39
C LEU A 115 -12.16 -2.59 -26.20
N THR A 116 -13.38 -2.36 -26.69
CA THR A 116 -14.14 -1.16 -26.35
C THR A 116 -15.11 -1.49 -25.22
N LEU A 117 -14.81 -1.04 -24.02
CA LEU A 117 -15.56 -1.24 -22.79
C LEU A 117 -16.43 -0.01 -22.50
N GLN A 118 -17.65 -0.24 -22.03
CA GLN A 118 -18.53 0.83 -21.54
C GLN A 118 -18.00 1.40 -20.22
N GLU A 119 -18.51 2.55 -19.77
CA GLU A 119 -18.17 3.05 -18.43
C GLU A 119 -18.58 2.04 -17.33
N GLY A 120 -17.78 1.96 -16.26
CA GLY A 120 -18.01 1.06 -15.12
C GLY A 120 -16.92 -0.01 -14.94
N SER A 121 -17.19 -0.98 -14.07
CA SER A 121 -16.27 -2.08 -13.74
C SER A 121 -16.47 -3.28 -14.66
N HIS A 122 -15.35 -3.85 -15.10
CA HIS A 122 -15.27 -5.01 -15.98
C HIS A 122 -14.28 -6.01 -15.41
N TYR A 123 -14.67 -7.29 -15.41
CA TYR A 123 -13.83 -8.40 -15.00
C TYR A 123 -13.48 -9.22 -16.24
N ILE A 124 -12.21 -9.21 -16.64
CA ILE A 124 -11.68 -10.00 -17.75
C ILE A 124 -11.06 -11.27 -17.19
N GLU A 125 -11.54 -12.40 -17.65
CA GLU A 125 -11.06 -13.72 -17.27
C GLU A 125 -10.46 -14.42 -18.49
N ILE A 126 -9.22 -14.86 -18.37
CA ILE A 126 -8.53 -15.69 -19.35
C ILE A 126 -8.52 -17.12 -18.83
N GLN A 127 -8.99 -18.05 -19.64
CA GLN A 127 -8.94 -19.47 -19.39
C GLN A 127 -8.21 -20.17 -20.54
N ILE A 128 -7.16 -20.92 -20.25
CA ILE A 128 -6.51 -21.81 -21.22
C ILE A 128 -6.91 -23.24 -20.90
N GLU A 129 -7.30 -24.01 -21.91
CA GLU A 129 -7.51 -25.46 -21.82
C GLU A 129 -6.53 -26.18 -22.76
N ASN A 130 -5.85 -27.22 -22.30
CA ASN A 130 -5.04 -28.09 -23.15
C ASN A 130 -5.82 -29.32 -23.65
N VAL A 131 -5.22 -30.13 -24.53
CA VAL A 131 -5.86 -31.34 -25.08
C VAL A 131 -6.26 -32.39 -24.03
N ASP A 132 -5.64 -32.37 -22.86
CA ASP A 132 -5.96 -33.30 -21.76
C ASP A 132 -7.09 -32.76 -20.86
N GLY A 133 -7.62 -31.57 -21.15
CA GLY A 133 -8.70 -30.92 -20.41
C GLY A 133 -8.23 -30.14 -19.18
N ILE A 134 -6.92 -29.92 -19.01
CA ILE A 134 -6.36 -29.14 -17.89
C ILE A 134 -6.58 -27.66 -18.16
N LYS A 135 -7.07 -26.95 -17.14
CA LYS A 135 -7.40 -25.53 -17.22
C LYS A 135 -6.56 -24.67 -16.28
N THR A 136 -6.17 -23.51 -16.79
CA THR A 136 -5.54 -22.43 -16.00
C THR A 136 -6.34 -21.16 -16.18
N LEU A 137 -6.66 -20.47 -15.08
CA LEU A 137 -7.37 -19.19 -15.09
C LEU A 137 -6.47 -18.05 -14.61
N SER A 138 -6.65 -16.87 -15.20
CA SER A 138 -6.07 -15.61 -14.73
C SER A 138 -6.99 -14.45 -15.09
N ASN A 139 -7.06 -13.41 -14.26
CA ASN A 139 -8.01 -12.33 -14.44
C ASN A 139 -7.40 -10.93 -14.32
N ARG A 140 -8.13 -9.93 -14.85
CA ARG A 140 -7.87 -8.49 -14.72
C ARG A 140 -9.17 -7.76 -14.48
N ILE A 141 -9.15 -6.81 -13.56
CA ILE A 141 -10.27 -5.91 -13.32
C ILE A 141 -9.98 -4.58 -14.01
N ILE A 142 -10.89 -4.13 -14.87
CA ILE A 142 -10.75 -2.91 -15.66
C ILE A 142 -11.91 -1.98 -15.35
N ARG A 143 -11.63 -0.73 -14.99
CA ARG A 143 -12.64 0.27 -14.66
C ARG A 143 -12.55 1.42 -15.63
N VAL A 144 -13.67 1.77 -16.28
CA VAL A 144 -13.70 2.74 -17.39
C VAL A 144 -14.54 3.98 -17.06
N GLY A 145 -14.03 5.17 -17.39
CA GLY A 145 -14.76 6.45 -17.32
C GLY A 145 -14.69 7.20 -15.98
N SER A 146 -15.48 8.27 -15.87
CA SER A 146 -15.53 9.21 -14.72
C SER A 146 -15.93 8.58 -13.38
N ALA A 147 -16.47 7.35 -13.42
CA ALA A 147 -16.69 6.51 -12.25
C ALA A 147 -15.39 6.11 -11.52
N ALA A 148 -14.20 6.23 -12.14
CA ALA A 148 -12.92 5.92 -11.50
C ALA A 148 -12.60 6.82 -10.27
N LEU A 149 -13.20 8.00 -10.17
CA LEU A 149 -13.00 8.96 -9.08
C LEU A 149 -14.02 8.80 -7.94
N ALA A 150 -15.30 8.60 -8.27
CA ALA A 150 -16.30 8.19 -7.29
C ALA A 150 -16.03 6.76 -6.75
N ASP A 151 -15.37 5.92 -7.55
CA ASP A 151 -14.88 4.60 -7.13
C ASP A 151 -13.51 4.64 -6.45
N ALA A 152 -12.74 5.74 -6.46
CA ALA A 152 -11.51 5.84 -5.66
C ALA A 152 -11.80 5.77 -4.15
N ALA A 153 -12.91 6.38 -3.73
CA ALA A 153 -13.45 6.25 -2.37
C ALA A 153 -14.17 4.90 -2.12
N LYS A 154 -14.50 4.15 -3.19
CA LYS A 154 -15.02 2.77 -3.14
C LYS A 154 -13.97 1.71 -3.48
N LEU A 155 -12.71 2.11 -3.64
CA LEU A 155 -11.59 1.18 -3.72
C LEU A 155 -11.68 0.32 -2.48
N ASP A 156 -11.60 -0.99 -2.65
CA ASP A 156 -11.50 -1.91 -1.52
C ASP A 156 -10.11 -1.75 -0.89
N ARG A 157 -9.97 -0.65 -0.13
CA ARG A 157 -8.75 -0.22 0.55
C ARG A 157 -9.10 0.29 1.94
N THR A 158 -8.17 0.13 2.84
CA THR A 158 -8.19 0.71 4.17
C THR A 158 -7.00 1.64 4.31
N ASP A 159 -7.29 2.91 4.57
CA ASP A 159 -6.28 3.90 4.92
C ASP A 159 -6.08 3.87 6.45
N TYR A 160 -4.89 3.54 6.91
CA TYR A 160 -4.52 3.49 8.32
C TYR A 160 -3.67 4.70 8.70
N ALA A 161 -3.83 5.18 9.93
CA ALA A 161 -2.88 6.12 10.52
C ALA A 161 -2.49 5.72 11.94
N ILE A 162 -1.23 5.95 12.29
CA ILE A 162 -0.74 5.91 13.66
C ILE A 162 0.02 7.20 13.94
N LEU A 163 -0.38 7.90 15.00
CA LEU A 163 0.24 9.15 15.42
C LEU A 163 0.89 8.93 16.79
N PHE A 164 2.19 9.18 16.88
CA PHE A 164 2.98 9.14 18.09
C PHE A 164 3.24 10.57 18.55
N THR A 165 2.72 10.96 19.70
CA THR A 165 2.79 12.34 20.19
C THR A 165 3.19 12.38 21.64
N SER A 166 4.22 13.16 21.96
CA SER A 166 4.78 13.21 23.32
C SER A 166 4.87 14.65 23.83
N ASN A 167 4.10 14.92 24.89
CA ASN A 167 4.13 16.16 25.67
C ASN A 167 4.93 15.98 26.95
N ASP A 168 4.66 14.90 27.68
CA ASP A 168 5.18 14.69 29.03
C ASP A 168 6.40 13.77 28.96
N TYR A 169 7.52 14.20 29.56
CA TYR A 169 8.78 13.45 29.54
C TYR A 169 9.34 13.28 30.95
N ASP A 170 9.87 12.09 31.23
CA ASP A 170 10.40 11.75 32.55
C ASP A 170 11.72 12.51 32.83
N ASN A 171 12.51 12.79 31.78
CA ASN A 171 13.84 13.40 31.90
C ASN A 171 14.13 14.53 30.90
N TRP A 172 13.12 14.95 30.13
CA TRP A 172 13.22 16.08 29.19
C TRP A 172 12.18 17.16 29.57
N PRO A 173 12.36 18.42 29.15
CA PRO A 173 11.34 19.44 29.37
C PRO A 173 10.04 19.09 28.65
N ASP A 174 8.90 19.25 29.32
CA ASP A 174 7.59 18.99 28.72
C ASP A 174 7.28 19.95 27.57
N LEU A 175 6.48 19.47 26.62
CA LEU A 175 5.91 20.23 25.51
C LEU A 175 4.40 20.39 25.70
N VAL A 176 3.81 21.38 25.05
CA VAL A 176 2.38 21.68 25.25
C VAL A 176 1.52 21.17 24.09
N ASN A 177 2.05 21.24 22.86
CA ASN A 177 1.23 21.11 21.66
C ASN A 177 1.22 19.73 20.96
N PRO A 178 2.23 18.84 21.06
CA PRO A 178 2.27 17.59 20.28
C PRO A 178 1.03 16.72 20.38
N ILE A 179 0.50 16.50 21.59
CA ILE A 179 -0.75 15.74 21.79
C ILE A 179 -1.93 16.43 21.11
N ASN A 180 -2.04 17.75 21.22
CA ASN A 180 -3.11 18.51 20.56
C ASN A 180 -2.98 18.43 19.03
N ASP A 181 -1.76 18.51 18.50
CA ASP A 181 -1.45 18.36 17.08
C ASP A 181 -1.90 16.99 16.55
N GLY A 182 -1.49 15.92 17.24
CA GLY A 182 -1.90 14.56 16.90
C GLY A 182 -3.42 14.38 16.94
N ARG A 183 -4.08 14.87 17.99
CA ARG A 183 -5.55 14.76 18.11
C ARG A 183 -6.28 15.49 16.98
N MET A 184 -5.86 16.70 16.62
CA MET A 184 -6.50 17.48 15.56
C MET A 184 -6.28 16.88 14.17
N ILE A 185 -5.06 16.37 13.88
CA ILE A 185 -4.79 15.65 12.63
C ILE A 185 -5.60 14.34 12.60
N ALA A 186 -5.66 13.60 13.72
CA ALA A 186 -6.42 12.37 13.81
C ALA A 186 -7.92 12.59 13.60
N GLU A 187 -8.49 13.68 14.13
CA GLU A 187 -9.89 14.05 13.90
C GLU A 187 -10.14 14.35 12.41
N GLU A 188 -9.28 15.16 11.80
CA GLU A 188 -9.37 15.53 10.38
C GLU A 188 -9.31 14.28 9.48
N LEU A 189 -8.35 13.38 9.73
CA LEU A 189 -8.17 12.13 8.99
C LEU A 189 -9.37 11.18 9.16
N ARG A 190 -9.94 11.07 10.36
CA ARG A 190 -11.15 10.24 10.58
C ARG A 190 -12.34 10.83 9.85
N LYS A 191 -12.59 12.13 10.03
CA LYS A 191 -13.81 12.80 9.59
C LYS A 191 -13.86 13.00 8.08
N ASN A 192 -12.78 13.50 7.49
CA ASN A 192 -12.76 13.98 6.12
C ASN A 192 -12.03 13.04 5.16
N TYR A 193 -11.31 12.03 5.66
CA TYR A 193 -10.57 11.07 4.82
C TYR A 193 -10.92 9.60 5.11
N GLY A 194 -11.65 9.33 6.21
CA GLY A 194 -12.09 7.98 6.58
C GLY A 194 -10.98 7.03 7.01
N TYR A 195 -9.85 7.55 7.50
CA TYR A 195 -8.75 6.74 8.00
C TYR A 195 -9.13 5.99 9.29
N LYS A 196 -8.59 4.79 9.45
CA LYS A 196 -8.53 4.08 10.75
C LYS A 196 -7.34 4.61 11.54
N VAL A 197 -7.61 5.53 12.46
CA VAL A 197 -6.57 6.28 13.18
C VAL A 197 -6.41 5.78 14.62
N GLU A 198 -5.19 5.38 14.97
CA GLU A 198 -4.72 5.19 16.35
C GLU A 198 -3.82 6.37 16.77
N VAL A 199 -3.87 6.77 18.03
CA VAL A 199 -2.99 7.80 18.61
C VAL A 199 -2.34 7.22 19.86
N MET A 200 -1.01 7.31 19.93
CA MET A 200 -0.21 6.93 21.09
C MET A 200 0.38 8.19 21.71
N GLU A 201 -0.06 8.50 22.92
CA GLU A 201 0.38 9.67 23.68
C GLU A 201 1.48 9.27 24.67
N ASN A 202 2.56 10.04 24.73
CA ASN A 202 3.68 9.90 25.65
C ASN A 202 4.26 8.47 25.69
N GLY A 203 4.45 7.87 24.51
CA GLY A 203 4.94 6.50 24.38
C GLY A 203 6.41 6.34 24.77
N THR A 204 6.72 5.24 25.43
CA THR A 204 8.11 4.79 25.60
C THR A 204 8.67 4.22 24.30
N GLN A 205 9.99 4.09 24.19
CA GLN A 205 10.65 3.46 23.05
C GLN A 205 10.12 2.04 22.82
N ALA A 206 9.94 1.26 23.89
CA ALA A 206 9.43 -0.10 23.81
C ALA A 206 7.98 -0.15 23.31
N GLU A 207 7.11 0.75 23.81
CA GLU A 207 5.71 0.83 23.39
C GLU A 207 5.57 1.27 21.92
N ILE A 208 6.34 2.29 21.50
CA ILE A 208 6.37 2.76 20.11
C ILE A 208 6.80 1.63 19.17
N LEU A 209 7.89 0.93 19.50
CA LEU A 209 8.39 -0.19 18.68
C LEU A 209 7.43 -1.37 18.66
N THR A 210 6.74 -1.64 19.78
CA THR A 210 5.70 -2.68 19.85
C THR A 210 4.53 -2.32 18.95
N LYS A 211 4.07 -1.06 18.97
CA LYS A 211 3.00 -0.59 18.10
C LYS A 211 3.40 -0.64 16.62
N ILE A 212 4.63 -0.24 16.27
CA ILE A 212 5.14 -0.38 14.90
C ILE A 212 5.18 -1.86 14.47
N ARG A 213 5.57 -2.78 15.38
CA ARG A 213 5.52 -4.22 15.12
C ARG A 213 4.09 -4.71 14.85
N GLU A 214 3.12 -4.29 15.65
CA GLU A 214 1.70 -4.62 15.42
C GLU A 214 1.24 -4.19 14.02
N TYR A 215 1.64 -2.99 13.57
CA TYR A 215 1.38 -2.52 12.21
C TYR A 215 2.14 -3.32 11.14
N SER A 216 3.35 -3.80 11.44
CA SER A 216 4.12 -4.68 10.55
C SER A 216 3.45 -6.06 10.37
N GLU A 217 2.77 -6.55 11.40
CA GLU A 217 2.10 -7.86 11.40
C GLU A 217 0.69 -7.83 10.76
N LYS A 218 0.19 -6.64 10.39
CA LYS A 218 -1.10 -6.51 9.68
C LYS A 218 -1.00 -7.06 8.25
N LYS A 219 -2.14 -7.58 7.77
CA LYS A 219 -2.33 -7.96 6.37
C LYS A 219 -2.91 -6.77 5.61
N TYR A 220 -2.10 -6.14 4.77
CA TYR A 220 -2.51 -5.03 3.93
C TYR A 220 -3.01 -5.54 2.58
N LYS A 221 -4.01 -4.84 2.03
CA LYS A 221 -4.38 -4.98 0.61
C LYS A 221 -3.41 -4.14 -0.24
N PRO A 222 -3.29 -4.42 -1.56
CA PRO A 222 -2.36 -3.70 -2.43
C PRO A 222 -2.52 -2.18 -2.47
N LEU A 223 -3.73 -1.67 -2.18
CA LEU A 223 -4.05 -0.24 -2.21
C LEU A 223 -4.20 0.37 -0.82
N ASP A 224 -3.97 -0.40 0.25
CA ASP A 224 -3.99 0.12 1.60
C ASP A 224 -2.83 1.10 1.80
N GLN A 225 -3.07 2.13 2.59
CA GLN A 225 -2.06 3.15 2.90
C GLN A 225 -1.81 3.19 4.41
N LEU A 226 -0.59 3.55 4.79
CA LEU A 226 -0.21 3.80 6.17
C LEU A 226 0.41 5.19 6.31
N PHE A 227 -0.27 6.06 7.02
CA PHE A 227 0.26 7.34 7.47
C PHE A 227 0.85 7.21 8.88
N ILE A 228 2.10 7.62 9.06
CA ILE A 228 2.77 7.63 10.36
C ILE A 228 3.15 9.06 10.69
N PHE A 229 2.74 9.54 11.85
CA PHE A 229 3.06 10.89 12.32
C PHE A 229 3.82 10.84 13.63
N PHE A 230 4.89 11.61 13.76
CA PHE A 230 5.58 11.85 15.03
C PHE A 230 5.52 13.32 15.37
N ALA A 231 5.19 13.65 16.62
CA ALA A 231 5.35 15.01 17.16
C ALA A 231 5.95 14.96 18.57
N GLY A 232 6.94 15.80 18.82
CA GLY A 232 7.65 15.83 20.10
C GLY A 232 9.09 16.32 19.96
N HIS A 233 9.91 16.02 20.97
CA HIS A 233 11.32 16.35 20.94
C HIS A 233 12.09 15.50 19.93
N GLY A 234 13.07 16.12 19.31
CA GLY A 234 14.08 15.45 18.50
C GLY A 234 15.47 15.90 18.93
N GLN A 235 16.44 15.01 18.79
CA GLN A 235 17.84 15.26 19.14
C GLN A 235 18.74 14.86 18.00
N TYR A 236 19.79 15.62 17.76
CA TYR A 236 20.85 15.27 16.81
C TYR A 236 22.16 15.02 17.53
N ASP A 237 22.80 13.91 17.18
CA ASP A 237 24.16 13.61 17.55
C ASP A 237 25.09 14.11 16.44
N GLU A 238 25.81 15.20 16.71
CA GLU A 238 26.78 15.76 15.75
C GLU A 238 27.99 14.85 15.52
N THR A 239 28.32 14.00 16.49
CA THR A 239 29.50 13.12 16.44
C THR A 239 29.29 12.00 15.43
N PHE A 240 28.12 11.35 15.49
CA PHE A 240 27.77 10.26 14.58
C PHE A 240 26.90 10.69 13.41
N GLY A 241 26.46 11.95 13.40
CA GLY A 241 25.62 12.50 12.35
C GLY A 241 24.21 11.89 12.32
N GLU A 242 23.68 11.42 13.45
CA GLU A 242 22.43 10.69 13.54
C GLU A 242 21.34 11.50 14.27
N GLY A 243 20.12 11.48 13.75
CA GLY A 243 18.96 12.05 14.43
C GLY A 243 18.16 11.01 15.20
N PHE A 244 17.48 11.49 16.22
CA PHE A 244 16.71 10.68 17.15
C PHE A 244 15.38 11.35 17.47
N VAL A 245 14.34 10.54 17.61
CA VAL A 245 13.13 10.89 18.33
C VAL A 245 13.38 10.66 19.82
N VAL A 246 13.09 11.68 20.64
CA VAL A 246 13.10 11.55 22.09
C VAL A 246 11.78 10.91 22.52
N THR A 247 11.85 9.81 23.26
CA THR A 247 10.67 9.12 23.81
C THR A 247 10.46 9.55 25.26
N ARG A 248 9.30 9.21 25.85
CA ARG A 248 8.95 9.67 27.21
C ARG A 248 10.05 9.40 28.24
N GLU A 249 10.70 8.25 28.16
CA GLU A 249 11.70 7.76 29.12
C GLU A 249 13.16 8.06 28.71
N SER A 250 13.39 8.73 27.57
CA SER A 250 14.74 9.05 27.10
C SER A 250 15.51 9.86 28.16
N LEU A 251 16.76 9.49 28.42
CA LEU A 251 17.59 10.12 29.45
C LEU A 251 18.37 11.30 28.84
N ALA A 252 18.17 12.53 29.31
CA ALA A 252 18.84 13.72 28.77
C ALA A 252 20.37 13.62 28.77
N ASN A 253 20.96 12.92 29.74
CA ASN A 253 22.40 12.73 29.89
C ASN A 253 22.95 11.40 29.30
N ASP A 254 22.15 10.65 28.54
CA ASP A 254 22.61 9.44 27.88
C ASP A 254 23.46 9.77 26.64
N VAL A 255 24.77 9.71 26.85
CA VAL A 255 25.81 10.00 25.84
C VAL A 255 25.73 9.02 24.68
N ALA A 256 25.39 7.76 24.93
CA ALA A 256 25.32 6.71 23.90
C ALA A 256 23.98 6.69 23.15
N LYS A 257 23.01 7.54 23.55
CA LYS A 257 21.68 7.70 22.94
C LYS A 257 20.87 6.39 22.85
N THR A 258 21.15 5.43 23.73
CA THR A 258 20.49 4.12 23.78
C THR A 258 19.01 4.19 24.17
N SER A 259 18.65 5.18 24.98
CA SER A 259 17.29 5.45 25.44
C SER A 259 16.44 6.22 24.41
N TYR A 260 17.03 6.64 23.29
CA TYR A 260 16.38 7.37 22.21
C TYR A 260 16.05 6.46 21.04
N LEU A 261 15.10 6.88 20.20
CA LEU A 261 14.74 6.13 19.01
C LEU A 261 15.40 6.73 17.77
N SER A 262 16.42 6.06 17.24
CA SER A 262 17.16 6.58 16.09
C SER A 262 16.35 6.61 14.79
N HIS A 263 16.56 7.66 13.99
CA HIS A 263 15.92 7.84 12.69
C HIS A 263 16.27 6.70 11.73
N ASN A 264 17.50 6.19 11.77
CA ASN A 264 17.94 5.05 10.94
C ASN A 264 17.21 3.75 11.32
N ARG A 265 17.04 3.52 12.62
CA ARG A 265 16.26 2.38 13.12
C ARG A 265 14.80 2.49 12.69
N LEU A 266 14.19 3.67 12.84
CA LEU A 266 12.83 3.94 12.35
C LEU A 266 12.71 3.71 10.85
N ARG A 267 13.62 4.27 10.05
CA ARG A 267 13.68 4.13 8.60
C ARG A 267 13.68 2.67 8.18
N SER A 268 14.56 1.88 8.80
CA SER A 268 14.69 0.45 8.51
C SER A 268 13.43 -0.33 8.87
N ILE A 269 12.89 -0.14 10.07
CA ILE A 269 11.71 -0.88 10.53
C ILE A 269 10.48 -0.49 9.71
N ILE A 270 10.26 0.80 9.46
CA ILE A 270 9.11 1.31 8.69
C ILE A 270 9.19 0.83 7.23
N ASN A 271 10.37 0.82 6.60
CA ASN A 271 10.51 0.33 5.23
C ASN A 271 10.01 -1.11 5.06
N ASN A 272 10.25 -1.95 6.08
CA ASN A 272 9.91 -3.36 6.11
C ASN A 272 8.44 -3.66 6.47
N ILE A 273 7.62 -2.66 6.80
CA ILE A 273 6.18 -2.86 6.97
C ILE A 273 5.58 -3.28 5.60
N PRO A 274 4.80 -4.38 5.52
CA PRO A 274 4.27 -4.92 4.26
C PRO A 274 3.04 -4.13 3.75
N CYS A 275 3.07 -2.80 3.88
CA CYS A 275 2.11 -1.87 3.29
C CYS A 275 2.76 -1.22 2.06
N GLU A 276 2.06 -1.18 0.92
CA GLU A 276 2.62 -0.66 -0.32
C GLU A 276 2.85 0.85 -0.27
N HIS A 277 1.99 1.61 0.43
CA HIS A 277 2.10 3.06 0.48
C HIS A 277 2.25 3.56 1.91
N ILE A 278 3.45 4.07 2.22
CA ILE A 278 3.76 4.64 3.53
C ILE A 278 4.20 6.10 3.37
N TYR A 279 3.60 6.95 4.18
CA TYR A 279 4.01 8.34 4.35
C TYR A 279 4.32 8.63 5.80
N LEU A 280 5.59 8.94 6.07
CA LEU A 280 6.11 9.30 7.38
C LEU A 280 6.22 10.81 7.50
N THR A 281 5.53 11.41 8.47
CA THR A 281 5.67 12.83 8.78
C THR A 281 6.22 13.00 10.19
N MET A 282 7.24 13.83 10.34
CA MET A 282 7.93 14.04 11.62
C MET A 282 7.99 15.52 11.96
N ASP A 283 7.15 15.93 12.92
CA ASP A 283 7.22 17.22 13.57
C ASP A 283 8.10 17.15 14.83
N VAL A 284 9.37 16.84 14.59
CA VAL A 284 10.42 16.78 15.61
C VAL A 284 11.61 17.58 15.10
N CYS A 285 12.36 18.18 16.03
CA CYS A 285 13.62 18.81 15.69
C CYS A 285 14.54 17.80 14.99
N PHE A 286 15.34 18.26 14.02
CA PHE A 286 16.30 17.41 13.28
C PHE A 286 15.73 16.26 12.45
N GLY A 287 14.44 16.28 12.08
CA GLY A 287 13.84 15.24 11.25
C GLY A 287 14.53 15.02 9.88
N GLY A 288 15.18 16.04 9.31
CA GLY A 288 15.85 15.96 8.01
C GLY A 288 17.12 15.09 7.94
N THR A 289 17.58 14.51 9.05
CA THR A 289 18.69 13.55 9.09
C THR A 289 18.27 12.13 8.73
N PHE A 290 16.99 11.92 8.44
CA PHE A 290 16.44 10.70 7.88
C PHE A 290 16.92 10.40 6.43
N ASP A 291 17.71 11.30 5.84
CA ASP A 291 18.22 11.24 4.47
C ASP A 291 19.72 10.85 4.42
N ASP A 292 20.02 9.61 3.98
CA ASP A 292 21.39 9.14 3.71
C ASP A 292 21.89 9.49 2.28
N ALA A 293 21.07 10.12 1.43
CA ALA A 293 21.33 10.25 -0.01
C ALA A 293 21.32 11.70 -0.51
N ILE A 294 22.29 12.50 -0.06
CA ILE A 294 22.76 13.66 -0.83
C ILE A 294 24.17 13.38 -1.37
N ALA A 295 24.20 12.64 -2.48
CA ALA A 295 25.18 12.82 -3.54
C ALA A 295 24.54 12.34 -4.84
N HIS A 296 24.51 13.20 -5.87
CA HIS A 296 23.97 12.99 -7.22
C HIS A 296 22.49 13.34 -7.42
N ARG A 297 22.20 14.65 -7.45
CA ARG A 297 21.12 15.16 -8.31
C ARG A 297 21.72 15.55 -9.66
N GLY A 298 21.62 14.64 -10.63
CA GLY A 298 21.76 14.95 -12.05
C GLY A 298 20.50 15.65 -12.55
N MET A 299 20.70 16.61 -13.46
CA MET A 299 19.63 17.29 -14.19
C MET A 299 18.87 16.30 -15.06
N MET A 300 17.55 16.46 -15.18
CA MET A 300 16.75 15.72 -16.17
C MET A 300 15.93 16.71 -17.00
N ASP A 301 15.99 16.49 -18.31
CA ASP A 301 15.59 17.33 -19.42
C ASP A 301 14.10 17.73 -19.47
N GLU A 302 13.86 18.87 -20.12
CA GLU A 302 12.57 19.35 -20.60
C GLU A 302 12.01 18.45 -21.70
N GLU A 303 10.93 17.72 -21.42
CA GLU A 303 10.10 17.10 -22.46
C GLU A 303 8.60 17.33 -22.17
N VAL A 304 8.01 18.22 -22.99
CA VAL A 304 6.59 18.40 -23.37
C VAL A 304 5.52 18.09 -22.30
N TYR A 305 5.03 19.14 -21.62
CA TYR A 305 3.85 19.08 -20.75
C TYR A 305 2.57 18.80 -21.55
N ARG A 306 2.05 17.57 -21.47
CA ARG A 306 0.60 17.31 -21.55
C ARG A 306 0.07 17.22 -20.11
N GLU A 307 -1.01 17.94 -19.81
CA GLU A 307 -1.71 17.81 -18.53
C GLU A 307 -2.15 16.35 -18.36
N ALA A 308 -1.57 15.65 -17.37
CA ALA A 308 -1.99 14.30 -17.01
C ALA A 308 -3.43 14.36 -16.46
N THR A 309 -4.28 13.43 -16.85
CA THR A 309 -5.65 13.41 -16.32
C THR A 309 -5.65 12.97 -14.85
N GLN A 310 -6.66 13.39 -14.09
CA GLN A 310 -6.74 13.16 -12.65
C GLN A 310 -6.69 11.66 -12.28
N SER A 311 -7.21 10.79 -13.16
CA SER A 311 -7.12 9.33 -13.00
C SER A 311 -5.73 8.79 -13.32
N GLU A 312 -5.00 9.34 -14.30
CA GLU A 312 -3.60 9.01 -14.58
C GLU A 312 -2.70 9.38 -13.38
N MET A 313 -3.00 10.49 -12.70
CA MET A 313 -2.29 10.88 -11.46
C MET A 313 -2.52 9.90 -10.32
N VAL A 314 -3.76 9.49 -10.04
CA VAL A 314 -4.07 8.51 -8.99
C VAL A 314 -3.45 7.14 -9.32
N ASN A 315 -3.55 6.70 -10.58
CA ASN A 315 -2.99 5.43 -11.05
C ASN A 315 -1.46 5.39 -10.90
N ARG A 316 -0.74 6.42 -11.33
CA ARG A 316 0.73 6.44 -11.20
C ARG A 316 1.18 6.41 -9.74
N LYS A 317 0.39 6.99 -8.84
CA LYS A 317 0.75 7.19 -7.43
C LYS A 317 0.38 6.00 -6.54
N LEU A 318 -0.71 5.28 -6.84
CA LEU A 318 -1.14 4.08 -6.10
C LEU A 318 -0.67 2.75 -6.70
N VAL A 319 -0.10 2.72 -7.92
CA VAL A 319 0.44 1.46 -8.49
C VAL A 319 1.85 1.18 -7.96
N ASN A 320 2.60 2.23 -7.65
CA ASN A 320 3.99 2.14 -7.30
C ASN A 320 4.16 2.14 -5.78
N LYS A 321 5.00 1.23 -5.25
CA LYS A 321 5.36 1.20 -3.84
C LYS A 321 5.86 2.57 -3.38
N THR A 322 5.18 3.16 -2.41
CA THR A 322 5.46 4.52 -1.92
C THR A 322 6.12 4.45 -0.54
N ARG A 323 7.24 5.16 -0.40
CA ARG A 323 7.96 5.42 0.85
C ARG A 323 8.41 6.87 0.84
N ARG A 324 7.55 7.76 1.32
CA ARG A 324 7.83 9.20 1.36
C ARG A 324 7.93 9.70 2.79
N TYR A 325 8.76 10.70 3.00
CA TYR A 325 8.85 11.38 4.28
C TYR A 325 8.68 12.89 4.15
N LEU A 326 8.20 13.53 5.21
CA LEU A 326 8.18 14.98 5.41
C LEU A 326 8.57 15.29 6.84
N THR A 327 9.43 16.27 7.05
CA THR A 327 9.94 16.64 8.38
C THR A 327 9.86 18.15 8.57
N SER A 328 9.59 18.62 9.79
CA SER A 328 9.37 20.04 10.08
C SER A 328 10.63 20.93 10.00
N GLY A 329 11.82 20.32 9.96
CA GLY A 329 13.10 21.00 9.79
C GLY A 329 14.23 20.06 9.39
N GLY A 330 15.38 20.62 8.99
CA GLY A 330 16.57 19.88 8.58
C GLY A 330 17.39 19.40 9.77
N LYS A 331 18.32 20.25 10.21
CA LYS A 331 19.16 20.04 11.40
C LYS A 331 18.94 21.14 12.45
N GLU A 332 17.83 21.85 12.38
CA GLU A 332 17.55 23.01 13.20
C GLU A 332 16.47 22.70 14.26
N TYR A 333 16.48 23.49 15.33
CA TYR A 333 15.40 23.51 16.31
C TYR A 333 14.10 24.02 15.66
N VAL A 334 12.99 23.33 15.93
CA VAL A 334 11.65 23.68 15.44
C VAL A 334 10.81 24.11 16.66
N PRO A 335 10.17 25.30 16.63
CA PRO A 335 9.38 25.76 17.76
C PRO A 335 8.12 24.93 18.01
N ASP A 336 7.83 24.61 19.29
CA ASP A 336 6.58 23.97 19.73
C ASP A 336 5.33 24.81 19.40
N GLY A 337 5.49 26.12 19.25
CA GLY A 337 4.39 27.06 19.01
C GLY A 337 3.91 27.74 20.29
N ARG A 338 2.72 28.36 20.23
CA ARG A 338 2.12 29.03 21.41
C ARG A 338 1.29 28.00 22.18
N PRO A 339 1.31 28.00 23.53
CA PRO A 339 0.47 27.11 24.32
C PRO A 339 -1.01 27.18 23.93
N GLY A 340 -1.63 26.03 23.68
CA GLY A 340 -3.04 25.94 23.25
C GLY A 340 -3.28 26.26 21.77
N MET A 341 -2.21 26.46 21.00
CA MET A 341 -2.24 26.48 19.53
C MET A 341 -1.54 25.24 18.98
N ASN A 342 -1.72 24.91 17.70
CA ASN A 342 -0.89 23.89 17.06
C ASN A 342 0.55 24.37 16.87
N SER A 343 1.51 23.44 16.73
CA SER A 343 2.85 23.79 16.24
C SER A 343 2.75 24.50 14.88
N PRO A 344 3.73 25.35 14.49
CA PRO A 344 3.71 26.00 13.18
C PRO A 344 3.61 25.00 12.02
N PHE A 345 4.26 23.83 12.16
CA PHE A 345 4.26 22.77 11.16
C PHE A 345 2.93 22.03 11.13
N ALA A 346 2.46 21.51 12.27
CA ALA A 346 1.18 20.80 12.38
C ALA A 346 0.02 21.69 11.91
N ARG A 347 0.06 22.99 12.21
CA ARG A 347 -0.93 23.96 11.72
C ARG A 347 -0.95 24.03 10.19
N LYS A 348 0.20 24.16 9.53
CA LYS A 348 0.28 24.24 8.07
C LYS A 348 -0.09 22.92 7.40
N PHE A 349 0.32 21.80 7.99
CA PHE A 349 -0.09 20.47 7.55
C PHE A 349 -1.61 20.29 7.65
N LEU A 350 -2.22 20.74 8.75
CA LEU A 350 -3.66 20.69 8.96
C LEU A 350 -4.43 21.66 8.04
N GLU A 351 -3.88 22.85 7.76
CA GLU A 351 -4.41 23.75 6.73
C GLU A 351 -4.45 23.04 5.36
N ALA A 352 -3.37 22.33 4.99
CA ALA A 352 -3.33 21.55 3.75
C ALA A 352 -4.40 20.44 3.73
N LEU A 353 -4.53 19.65 4.80
CA LEU A 353 -5.58 18.63 4.93
C LEU A 353 -6.98 19.23 4.79
N ARG A 354 -7.24 20.39 5.40
CA ARG A 354 -8.56 21.04 5.36
C ARG A 354 -8.94 21.58 3.99
N THR A 355 -7.99 21.76 3.08
CA THR A 355 -8.32 22.03 1.67
C THR A 355 -9.02 20.85 1.01
N ARG A 356 -8.81 19.63 1.52
CA ARG A 356 -9.33 18.38 0.97
C ARG A 356 -8.92 18.15 -0.49
N GLY A 357 -7.79 18.71 -0.95
CA GLY A 357 -7.39 18.67 -2.37
C GLY A 357 -8.18 19.62 -3.27
N GLY A 358 -9.03 20.48 -2.70
CA GLY A 358 -9.79 21.45 -3.48
C GLY A 358 -10.86 20.80 -4.36
N ARG A 359 -10.74 20.93 -5.69
CA ARG A 359 -11.79 20.53 -6.64
C ARG A 359 -11.80 19.03 -6.93
N ASP A 360 -10.64 18.38 -6.79
CA ASP A 360 -10.40 17.02 -7.23
C ASP A 360 -10.50 15.99 -6.09
N LEU A 361 -10.66 16.49 -4.86
CA LEU A 361 -10.72 15.74 -3.60
C LEU A 361 -9.47 14.92 -3.27
N ILE A 362 -8.35 15.19 -3.93
CA ILE A 362 -7.10 14.44 -3.81
C ILE A 362 -6.00 15.40 -3.37
N LEU A 363 -5.58 15.27 -2.12
CA LEU A 363 -4.45 16.02 -1.61
C LEU A 363 -3.16 15.20 -1.78
N THR A 364 -2.21 15.75 -2.53
CA THR A 364 -0.92 15.14 -2.84
C THR A 364 0.20 15.63 -1.91
N THR A 365 1.31 14.91 -1.82
CA THR A 365 2.47 15.41 -1.04
C THR A 365 3.05 16.69 -1.64
N GLY A 366 2.96 16.88 -2.95
CA GLY A 366 3.35 18.11 -3.63
C GLY A 366 2.54 19.32 -3.17
N GLU A 367 1.22 19.17 -3.05
CA GLU A 367 0.35 20.23 -2.53
C GLU A 367 0.64 20.52 -1.06
N ILE A 368 0.77 19.49 -0.22
CA ILE A 368 1.13 19.64 1.20
C ILE A 368 2.44 20.42 1.33
N ASN A 369 3.43 20.13 0.49
CA ASN A 369 4.71 20.84 0.46
C ASN A 369 4.55 22.34 0.24
N THR A 370 3.60 22.79 -0.60
CA THR A 370 3.37 24.24 -0.84
C THR A 370 2.85 24.98 0.40
N PHE A 371 2.19 24.29 1.34
CA PHE A 371 1.76 24.89 2.60
C PHE A 371 2.92 25.04 3.58
N VAL A 372 3.75 23.99 3.69
CA VAL A 372 4.79 23.90 4.72
C VAL A 372 6.10 24.58 4.30
N GLU A 373 6.40 24.72 3.00
CA GLU A 373 7.64 25.38 2.52
C GLU A 373 7.78 26.85 2.93
N THR A 374 6.67 27.47 3.34
CA THR A 374 6.63 28.84 3.87
C THR A 374 7.20 28.94 5.30
N LEU A 375 7.41 27.82 5.98
CA LEU A 375 7.91 27.76 7.35
C LEU A 375 9.42 27.94 7.42
N LYS A 376 9.87 28.47 8.57
CA LYS A 376 11.27 28.51 8.99
C LYS A 376 11.39 27.82 10.36
N PRO A 377 12.30 26.83 10.55
CA PRO A 377 13.21 26.26 9.54
C PRO A 377 12.45 25.58 8.38
N GLN A 378 13.11 25.46 7.23
CA GLN A 378 12.47 24.89 6.04
C GLN A 378 12.25 23.39 6.22
N PRO A 379 11.03 22.89 6.02
CA PRO A 379 10.73 21.47 6.02
C PRO A 379 11.55 20.70 4.98
N ARG A 380 11.86 19.43 5.27
CA ARG A 380 12.51 18.52 4.32
C ARG A 380 11.57 17.40 3.94
N SER A 381 11.41 17.17 2.64
CA SER A 381 10.65 16.06 2.11
C SER A 381 11.50 15.23 1.16
N GLY A 382 11.27 13.92 1.12
CA GLY A 382 12.00 13.03 0.24
C GLY A 382 11.41 11.62 0.19
N VAL A 383 12.22 10.70 -0.27
CA VAL A 383 11.90 9.26 -0.36
C VAL A 383 12.83 8.46 0.53
N PHE A 384 12.44 7.25 0.92
CA PHE A 384 13.29 6.35 1.68
C PHE A 384 13.11 4.89 1.28
N GLY A 385 14.04 4.02 1.68
CA GLY A 385 13.91 2.58 1.48
C GLY A 385 13.62 2.19 0.04
N ASP A 386 12.64 1.30 -0.16
CA ASP A 386 12.33 0.69 -1.46
C ASP A 386 11.33 1.52 -2.28
N ASN A 387 11.37 2.85 -2.18
CA ASN A 387 10.46 3.72 -2.92
C ASN A 387 10.58 3.49 -4.44
N ALA A 388 9.47 3.26 -5.13
CA ALA A 388 9.46 3.19 -6.59
C ALA A 388 9.52 4.59 -7.23
N VAL A 389 10.32 4.74 -8.28
CA VAL A 389 10.49 6.05 -8.96
C VAL A 389 9.14 6.57 -9.48
N GLY A 390 8.84 7.84 -9.21
CA GLY A 390 7.59 8.48 -9.63
C GLY A 390 6.37 8.15 -8.76
N SER A 391 6.54 7.40 -7.67
CA SER A 391 5.49 7.16 -6.67
C SER A 391 5.18 8.42 -5.86
N ASP A 392 3.95 8.48 -5.35
CA ASP A 392 3.53 9.53 -4.42
C ASP A 392 2.54 8.97 -3.39
N PHE A 393 2.32 9.73 -2.31
CA PHE A 393 1.27 9.45 -1.35
C PHE A 393 0.10 10.42 -1.57
N ILE A 394 -1.13 9.94 -1.42
CA ILE A 394 -2.32 10.77 -1.61
C ILE A 394 -3.32 10.59 -0.47
N PHE A 395 -3.93 11.69 -0.07
CA PHE A 395 -5.09 11.70 0.81
C PHE A 395 -6.34 11.95 -0.04
N ILE A 396 -7.29 11.01 -0.02
CA ILE A 396 -8.54 11.13 -0.78
C ILE A 396 -9.66 11.51 0.19
N ALA A 397 -10.21 12.71 0.03
CA ALA A 397 -11.27 13.22 0.87
C ALA A 397 -12.61 12.49 0.61
N ARG A 398 -13.46 12.40 1.64
CA ARG A 398 -14.77 11.74 1.63
C ARG A 398 -15.93 12.71 1.83
#